data_AF-A0A5K0WL36-F1
#
_entry.id   AF-A0A5K0WL36-F1
#
_cell.length_a   1.000
_cell.length_b   1.000
_cell.length_c   1.000
_cell.angle_alpha   90.00
_cell.angle_beta   90.00
_cell.angle_gamma   90.00
#
_symmetry.space_group_name_H-M   'P 1'
#
loop_
_entity.id
_entity.type
_entity.pdbx_description
1 polymer ?
#
loop_
_entity_poly.entity_id
_entity_poly.type
_entity_poly.pdbx_seq_one_letter_code
_entity_poly.pdbx_strand_id
1 'polypeptide(L)' 'RLRGKRLVFIGDSLNRNMWESLVCTLRNYVKDKKRVFEVSGRREFKTEGSYAIKFP' A
#
# COMPACT_ATOMS: atom_id res chain seq x y z
N ARG A 1 9.35 -13.24 4.40
CA ARG A 1 9.82 -12.43 5.56
C ARG A 1 9.81 -10.94 5.17
N LEU A 2 8.74 -10.19 5.47
CA LEU A 2 8.60 -8.75 5.16
C LEU A 2 8.38 -7.84 6.39
N ARG A 3 8.31 -8.42 7.59
CA ARG A 3 8.12 -7.66 8.85
C ARG A 3 9.31 -6.73 9.09
N GLY A 4 9.04 -5.47 9.41
CA GLY A 4 10.06 -4.44 9.65
C GLY A 4 10.75 -3.92 8.37
N LYS A 5 10.32 -4.36 7.18
CA LYS A 5 10.86 -3.92 5.90
C LYS A 5 9.89 -2.99 5.18
N ARG A 6 10.42 -2.17 4.27
CA ARG A 6 9.65 -1.40 3.30
C ARG A 6 9.74 -2.09 1.95
N LEU A 7 8.60 -2.30 1.30
CA LEU A 7 8.50 -2.82 -0.05
C LEU A 7 7.99 -1.68 -0.94
N VAL A 8 8.68 -1.43 -2.05
CA VAL A 8 8.35 -0.37 -3.00
C VAL A 8 8.20 -0.98 -4.37
N PHE A 9 7.13 -0.60 -5.09
CA PHE A 9 6.94 -0.93 -6.50
C PHE A 9 7.28 0.32 -7.32
N ILE A 10 8.19 0.16 -8.28
CA ILE A 10 8.66 1.24 -9.16
C ILE A 10 8.40 0.78 -10.59
N GLY A 11 7.71 1.57 -11.39
CA GLY A 11 7.48 1.26 -12.80
C GLY A 11 6.20 1.86 -13.35
N ASP A 12 5.67 1.20 -14.37
CA ASP A 12 4.48 1.62 -15.10
C ASP A 12 3.17 1.20 -14.40
N SER A 13 2.07 1.28 -15.16
CA SER A 13 0.74 0.91 -14.71
C SER A 13 0.59 -0.57 -14.32
N LEU A 14 1.38 -1.49 -14.87
CA LEU A 14 1.34 -2.90 -14.48
C LEU A 14 1.90 -3.10 -13.07
N ASN A 15 3.02 -2.45 -12.75
CA ASN A 15 3.60 -2.52 -11.41
C ASN A 15 2.67 -1.89 -10.36
N ARG A 16 1.93 -0.83 -10.75
CA ARG A 16 0.87 -0.28 -9.93
C ARG A 16 -0.26 -1.29 -9.68
N ASN A 17 -0.71 -2.03 -10.70
CA ASN A 17 -1.74 -3.07 -10.52
C ASN A 17 -1.28 -4.18 -9.57
N MET A 18 -0.02 -4.60 -9.67
CA MET A 18 0.55 -5.58 -8.74
C MET A 18 0.57 -5.06 -7.30
N TRP A 19 0.98 -3.80 -7.11
CA TRP A 19 0.97 -3.14 -5.80
C TRP A 19 -0.45 -3.05 -5.23
N GLU A 20 -1.43 -2.63 -6.03
CA GLU A 20 -2.85 -2.54 -5.61
C GLU A 20 -3.41 -3.91 -5.20
N SER A 21 -3.10 -4.96 -5.96
CA SER A 21 -3.48 -6.34 -5.65
C SER A 21 -2.89 -6.80 -4.30
N LEU A 22 -1.59 -6.58 -4.08
CA LEU A 22 -0.91 -6.94 -2.83
C LEU A 22 -1.51 -6.20 -1.63
N VAL A 23 -1.76 -4.89 -1.77
CA VAL A 23 -2.39 -4.07 -0.74
C VAL A 23 -3.77 -4.64 -0.36
N CYS A 24 -4.56 -5.04 -1.35
CA CYS A 24 -5.87 -5.64 -1.12
C CYS A 24 -5.77 -6.93 -0.30
N THR A 25 -4.86 -7.85 -0.69
CA THR A 25 -4.61 -9.09 0.04
C THR A 25 -4.18 -8.84 1.49
N LEU A 26 -3.22 -7.94 1.70
CA LEU A 26 -2.73 -7.61 3.04
C LEU A 26 -3.81 -6.97 3.91
N ARG A 27 -4.63 -6.07 3.34
CA ARG A 27 -5.73 -5.41 4.05
C ARG A 27 -6.81 -6.40 4.48
N ASN A 28 -7.09 -7.43 3.67
CA ASN A 28 -8.04 -8.48 4.00
C ASN A 28 -7.53 -9.41 5.11
N TYR A 29 -6.22 -9.66 5.16
CA TYR A 29 -5.61 -10.51 6.20
C TYR A 29 -5.54 -9.83 7.58
N VAL A 30 -5.45 -8.49 7.61
CA VAL A 30 -5.36 -7.74 8.87
C VAL A 30 -6.71 -7.72 9.59
N LYS A 31 -6.75 -8.23 10.83
CA LYS A 31 -7.95 -8.24 11.68
C LYS A 31 -8.41 -6.81 12.03
N ASP A 32 -7.48 -5.96 12.46
CA ASP A 32 -7.79 -4.57 12.82
C ASP A 32 -7.40 -3.61 11.69
N LYS A 33 -8.40 -3.30 10.85
CA LYS A 33 -8.23 -2.40 9.69
C LYS A 33 -7.88 -0.97 10.11
N LYS A 34 -8.09 -0.55 11.36
CA LYS A 34 -7.70 0.79 11.86
C LYS A 34 -6.19 0.95 11.93
N ARG A 35 -5.45 -0.16 12.01
CA ARG A 35 -3.97 -0.16 11.99
C ARG A 35 -3.38 -0.07 10.59
N VAL A 36 -4.22 -0.08 9.55
CA VAL A 36 -3.81 0.11 8.15
C VAL A 36 -4.15 1.54 7.73
N PHE A 37 -3.14 2.36 7.49
CA PHE A 37 -3.33 3.75 7.13
C PHE A 37 -2.35 4.21 6.06
N GLU A 38 -2.79 5.18 5.27
CA GLU A 38 -1.95 5.85 4.29
C GLU A 38 -1.03 6.85 5.03
N VAL A 39 0.26 6.82 4.68
CA VAL A 39 1.31 7.53 5.43
C VAL A 39 1.37 9.01 5.04
N SER A 40 0.97 9.35 3.81
CA SER A 40 1.02 10.71 3.27
C SER A 40 -0.10 11.63 3.79
N GLY A 41 -1.14 11.08 4.44
CA GLY A 41 -2.28 11.86 4.95
C GLY A 41 -3.15 12.46 3.85
N ARG A 42 -3.01 11.99 2.61
CA ARG A 42 -3.67 12.52 1.41
C ARG A 42 -4.90 11.67 1.10
N ARG A 43 -5.99 12.33 0.73
CA ARG A 43 -7.27 11.68 0.42
C ARG A 43 -7.49 11.49 -1.08
N GLU A 44 -6.59 12.00 -1.92
CA GLU A 44 -6.71 11.94 -3.36
C GLU A 44 -6.00 10.70 -3.92
N PHE A 45 -6.79 9.79 -4.47
CA PHE A 45 -6.29 8.61 -5.16
C PHE A 45 -6.03 9.00 -6.62
N LYS A 46 -4.80 8.81 -7.12
CA LYS A 46 -4.34 8.96 -8.54
C LYS A 46 -3.68 10.27 -8.97
N THR A 47 -3.55 11.29 -8.12
CA THR A 47 -2.99 12.58 -8.56
C THR A 47 -1.44 12.65 -8.53
N GLU A 48 -0.74 11.72 -7.87
CA GLU A 48 0.70 11.83 -7.63
C GLU A 48 1.51 10.54 -7.87
N GLY A 49 2.81 10.74 -8.12
CA GLY A 49 3.77 9.69 -8.49
C GLY A 49 4.21 8.74 -7.38
N SER A 50 3.68 8.85 -6.15
CA SER A 50 4.00 7.91 -5.06
C SER A 50 2.88 7.77 -4.05
N TYR A 51 2.62 6.54 -3.58
CA TYR A 51 1.62 6.23 -2.56
C TYR A 51 2.18 5.20 -1.56
N ALA A 52 1.92 5.38 -0.27
CA ALA A 52 2.47 4.54 0.79
C ALA A 52 1.43 4.15 1.84
N ILE A 53 1.28 2.85 2.09
CA ILE A 53 0.40 2.30 3.13
C ILE A 53 1.24 1.61 4.18
N LYS A 54 0.99 1.91 5.45
CA LYS A 54 1.58 1.21 6.59
C LYS A 54 0.63 0.13 7.08
N PHE A 55 1.15 -1.09 7.19
CA PHE A 55 0.49 -2.23 7.79
C PHE A 55 1.05 -2.50 9.20
N PRO A 56 0.28 -3.14 10.10
CA PRO A 56 0.67 -3.43 11.47
C PRO A 56 1.85 -4.39 11.66
#